data_AF-A0A2Z2PEM2-F1
#
_entry.id   AF-A0A2Z2PEM2-F1
#
_cell.length_a   1.000
_cell.length_b   1.000
_cell.length_c   1.000
_cell.angle_alpha   90.00
_cell.angle_beta   90.00
_cell.angle_gamma   90.00
#
_symmetry.space_group_name_H-M   'P 1'
#
loop_
_entity.id
_entity.type
_entity.pdbx_description
1 polymer ?
#
loop_
_entity_poly.entity_id
_entity_poly.type
_entity_poly.pdbx_seq_one_letter_code
_entity_poly.pdbx_strand_id
1 'polypeptide(L)'
;GIEACLLKGQPGETYNIGGGAELPNMTVIDTICAEVDRAFTEIEGLAGRYPDAPAARGEPTRILKTFVTDRAGHDRRYAIDETKARAELGYAPAHGFEDGLRQTLRWYLDHEAWWRPLL
;
A
#
# COMPACT_ATOMS: atom_id res chain seq x y z
N GLY A 1 2.19 16.70 1.37
CA GLY A 1 3.36 16.56 2.25
C GLY A 1 4.51 17.39 1.73
N ILE A 2 5.28 16.85 0.78
CA ILE A 2 6.49 17.48 0.22
C ILE A 2 6.20 18.88 -0.35
N GLU A 3 5.15 19.02 -1.17
CA GLU A 3 4.73 20.33 -1.70
C GLU A 3 4.40 21.33 -0.59
N ALA A 4 3.74 20.89 0.49
CA ALA A 4 3.43 21.76 1.62
C ALA A 4 4.70 22.23 2.34
N CYS A 5 5.71 21.37 2.48
CA CYS A 5 7.03 21.77 2.99
C CYS A 5 7.71 22.78 2.07
N LEU A 6 7.66 22.59 0.75
CA LEU A 6 8.27 23.50 -0.22
C LEU A 6 7.63 24.89 -0.19
N LEU A 7 6.29 24.95 -0.13
CA LEU A 7 5.55 26.20 -0.24
C LEU A 7 5.38 26.96 1.08
N LYS A 8 5.38 26.25 2.21
CA LYS A 8 5.02 26.82 3.54
C LYS A 8 6.02 26.49 4.65
N GLY A 9 7.00 25.63 4.39
CA GLY A 9 7.98 25.23 5.39
C GLY A 9 8.98 26.35 5.73
N GLN A 10 9.51 26.30 6.94
CA GLN A 10 10.53 27.23 7.40
C GLN A 10 11.94 26.65 7.16
N PRO A 11 12.90 27.43 6.61
CA PRO A 11 14.28 26.98 6.45
C PRO A 11 14.90 26.56 7.79
N GLY A 12 15.61 25.42 7.79
CA GLY A 12 16.22 24.86 9.00
C GLY A 12 15.28 23.95 9.82
N GLU A 13 13.98 23.99 9.57
CA GLU A 13 13.02 23.12 10.26
C GLU A 13 12.91 21.73 9.61
N THR A 14 12.60 20.74 10.45
CA THR A 14 12.25 19.38 10.00
C THR A 14 10.77 19.11 10.27
N TYR A 15 10.13 18.44 9.30
CA TYR A 15 8.72 18.09 9.33
C TYR A 15 8.55 16.59 9.05
N ASN A 16 8.01 15.88 10.03
CA ASN A 16 7.60 14.49 9.86
C ASN A 16 6.32 14.41 9.04
N ILE A 17 6.30 13.56 8.02
CA ILE A 17 5.15 13.33 7.14
C ILE A 17 4.68 11.89 7.32
N GLY A 18 3.48 11.71 7.87
CA GLY A 18 2.87 10.42 8.13
C GLY A 18 1.54 10.24 7.38
N GLY A 19 1.14 8.99 7.20
CA GLY A 19 -0.17 8.60 6.68
C GLY A 19 -1.26 8.47 7.75
N GLY A 20 -0.91 8.62 9.04
CA GLY A 20 -1.83 8.43 10.17
C GLY A 20 -2.32 6.99 10.36
N ALA A 21 -1.72 6.02 9.66
CA ALA A 21 -2.04 4.61 9.75
C ALA A 21 -0.81 3.81 10.18
N GLU A 22 -0.94 3.08 11.27
CA GLU A 22 0.06 2.13 11.75
C GLU A 22 -0.52 0.73 11.67
N LEU A 23 0.07 -0.13 10.83
CA LEU A 23 -0.42 -1.48 10.58
C LEU A 23 0.75 -2.47 10.63
N PRO A 24 0.57 -3.65 11.26
CA PRO A 24 1.55 -4.71 11.13
C PRO A 24 1.52 -5.30 9.71
N ASN A 25 2.64 -5.86 9.27
CA ASN A 25 2.75 -6.48 7.93
C ASN A 25 1.67 -7.55 7.68
N MET A 26 1.24 -8.26 8.73
CA MET A 26 0.16 -9.25 8.63
C MET A 26 -1.17 -8.61 8.22
N THR A 27 -1.53 -7.46 8.79
CA THR A 27 -2.75 -6.76 8.38
C THR A 27 -2.64 -6.30 6.93
N VAL A 28 -1.49 -5.76 6.52
CA VAL A 28 -1.25 -5.32 5.13
C VAL A 28 -1.43 -6.48 4.15
N ILE A 29 -0.83 -7.66 4.40
CA ILE A 29 -0.97 -8.82 3.52
C ILE A 29 -2.39 -9.41 3.54
N ASP A 30 -3.09 -9.35 4.67
CA ASP A 30 -4.51 -9.71 4.76
C ASP A 30 -5.36 -8.81 3.86
N THR A 31 -5.15 -7.49 3.91
CA THR A 31 -5.86 -6.52 3.06
C THR A 31 -5.52 -6.73 1.58
N ILE A 32 -4.25 -6.96 1.24
CA ILE A 32 -3.85 -7.24 -0.15
C ILE A 32 -4.58 -8.47 -0.69
N CYS A 33 -4.58 -9.59 0.03
CA CYS A 33 -5.26 -10.80 -0.43
C CYS A 33 -6.77 -10.57 -0.64
N ALA A 34 -7.42 -9.88 0.30
CA ALA A 34 -8.84 -9.56 0.18
C ALA A 34 -9.14 -8.65 -1.02
N GLU A 35 -8.29 -7.64 -1.28
CA GLU A 35 -8.46 -6.74 -2.42
C GLU A 35 -8.17 -7.44 -3.76
N VAL A 36 -7.23 -8.39 -3.81
CA VAL A 36 -7.03 -9.24 -4.99
C VAL A 36 -8.26 -10.10 -5.24
N ASP A 37 -8.76 -10.83 -4.23
CA ASP A 37 -9.97 -11.66 -4.37
C ASP A 37 -11.18 -10.83 -4.85
N ARG A 38 -11.31 -9.61 -4.32
CA ARG A 38 -12.32 -8.65 -4.75
C ARG A 38 -12.11 -8.19 -6.20
N ALA A 39 -10.89 -7.91 -6.63
CA ALA A 39 -10.59 -7.51 -8.00
C ALA A 39 -10.96 -8.59 -9.02
N PHE A 40 -10.76 -9.88 -8.70
CA PHE A 40 -11.22 -11.00 -9.54
C PHE A 40 -12.73 -11.09 -9.67
N THR A 41 -13.47 -10.52 -8.71
CA THR A 41 -14.94 -10.43 -8.78
C THR A 41 -15.39 -9.18 -9.55
N GLU A 42 -14.70 -8.05 -9.38
CA GLU A 42 -15.10 -6.77 -9.97
C GLU A 42 -14.63 -6.56 -11.41
N ILE A 43 -13.48 -7.12 -11.80
CA ILE A 43 -12.83 -6.86 -13.09
C ILE A 43 -13.08 -8.03 -14.03
N GLU A 44 -13.87 -7.77 -15.06
CA GLU A 44 -14.16 -8.75 -16.11
C GLU A 44 -12.87 -9.17 -16.84
N GLY A 45 -12.76 -10.46 -17.16
CA GLY A 45 -11.61 -11.02 -17.88
C GLY A 45 -10.34 -11.21 -17.04
N LEU A 46 -10.31 -10.78 -15.77
CA LEU A 46 -9.12 -10.91 -14.91
C LEU A 46 -8.73 -12.39 -14.70
N ALA A 47 -9.72 -13.27 -14.53
CA ALA A 47 -9.51 -14.72 -14.44
C ALA A 47 -8.88 -15.31 -15.72
N GLY A 48 -9.25 -14.79 -16.90
CA GLY A 48 -8.63 -15.20 -18.17
C GLY A 48 -7.21 -14.68 -18.33
N ARG A 49 -6.91 -13.49 -17.79
CA ARG A 49 -5.58 -12.88 -17.82
C ARG A 49 -4.60 -13.55 -16.85
N TYR A 50 -5.08 -14.01 -15.70
CA TYR A 50 -4.27 -14.67 -14.65
C TYR A 50 -4.90 -16.02 -14.23
N PRO A 51 -4.88 -17.04 -15.12
CA PRO A 51 -5.56 -18.31 -14.87
C PRO A 51 -4.98 -19.11 -13.70
N ASP A 52 -3.70 -18.89 -13.39
CA ASP A 52 -3.00 -19.61 -12.32
C ASP A 52 -3.29 -19.04 -10.93
N ALA A 53 -3.89 -17.84 -10.83
CA ALA A 53 -4.24 -17.23 -9.56
C ALA A 53 -5.32 -18.06 -8.83
N PRO A 54 -5.21 -18.29 -7.51
CA PRO A 54 -6.26 -18.98 -6.73
C PRO A 54 -7.64 -18.35 -6.93
N ALA A 55 -7.72 -17.02 -6.93
CA ALA A 55 -8.96 -16.29 -7.11
C ALA A 55 -9.64 -16.55 -8.46
N ALA A 56 -8.88 -16.88 -9.53
CA ALA A 56 -9.45 -17.28 -10.82
C ALA A 56 -10.22 -18.61 -10.73
N ARG A 57 -9.90 -19.45 -9.74
CA ARG A 57 -10.54 -20.74 -9.45
C ARG A 57 -11.52 -20.67 -8.28
N GLY A 58 -11.80 -19.48 -7.75
CA GLY A 58 -12.65 -19.29 -6.57
C GLY A 58 -11.99 -19.67 -5.24
N GLU A 59 -10.67 -19.86 -5.23
CA GLU A 59 -9.89 -20.10 -4.02
C GLU A 59 -9.40 -18.77 -3.43
N PRO A 60 -9.36 -18.62 -2.10
CA PRO A 60 -8.95 -17.35 -1.51
C PRO A 60 -7.44 -17.14 -1.66
N THR A 61 -7.01 -15.97 -2.12
CA THR A 61 -5.58 -15.65 -2.38
C THR A 61 -4.68 -15.88 -1.17
N ARG A 62 -5.23 -15.75 0.05
CA ARG A 62 -4.49 -15.95 1.30
C ARG A 62 -3.83 -17.34 1.46
N ILE A 63 -4.21 -18.35 0.66
CA ILE A 63 -3.54 -19.66 0.67
C ILE A 63 -2.07 -19.59 0.21
N LEU A 64 -1.69 -18.52 -0.49
CA LEU A 64 -0.32 -18.29 -0.95
C LEU A 64 0.61 -17.76 0.15
N LYS A 65 0.08 -17.43 1.34
CA LYS A 65 0.88 -16.89 2.43
C LYS A 65 1.83 -17.94 2.98
N THR A 66 3.12 -17.60 2.97
CA THR A 66 4.19 -18.43 3.51
C THR A 66 5.04 -17.61 4.46
N PHE A 67 5.32 -18.15 5.64
CA PHE A 67 6.31 -17.55 6.54
C PHE A 67 7.71 -17.88 6.07
N VAL A 68 8.57 -16.88 6.07
CA VAL A 68 9.99 -17.00 5.73
C VAL A 68 10.84 -16.56 6.92
N THR A 69 12.13 -16.89 6.90
CA THR A 69 13.07 -16.40 7.90
C THR A 69 13.09 -14.87 7.92
N ASP A 70 13.05 -14.28 9.11
CA ASP A 70 13.04 -12.83 9.27
C ASP A 70 14.38 -12.18 8.84
N ARG A 71 14.32 -10.90 8.50
CA ARG A 71 15.49 -10.12 8.11
C ARG A 71 16.35 -9.81 9.34
N ALA A 72 17.65 -10.08 9.25
CA ALA A 72 18.59 -9.66 10.30
C ALA A 72 18.54 -8.13 10.48
N GLY A 73 18.37 -7.67 11.74
CA GLY A 73 18.26 -6.24 12.06
C GLY A 73 16.93 -5.60 11.66
N HIS A 74 15.85 -6.37 11.53
CA HIS A 74 14.52 -5.82 11.23
C HIS A 74 13.97 -5.01 12.41
N ASP A 75 13.89 -3.69 12.23
CA ASP A 75 13.10 -2.83 13.11
C ASP A 75 11.62 -3.24 13.04
N ARG A 76 11.04 -3.52 14.21
CA ARG A 76 9.71 -4.13 14.30
C ARG A 76 8.56 -3.14 14.14
N ARG A 77 8.82 -1.84 14.34
CA ARG A 77 7.78 -0.82 14.40
C ARG A 77 8.35 0.53 14.01
N TYR A 78 7.72 1.15 13.02
CA TYR A 78 7.85 2.57 12.76
C TYR A 78 6.47 3.21 12.92
N ALA A 79 6.44 4.31 13.67
CA ALA A 79 5.28 5.16 13.80
C ALA A 79 5.77 6.60 13.78
N ILE A 80 5.16 7.42 12.95
CA ILE A 80 5.53 8.82 12.75
C ILE A 80 4.50 9.69 13.44
N ASP A 81 4.98 10.66 14.21
CA ASP A 81 4.15 11.77 14.70
C ASP A 81 4.24 12.94 13.71
N GLU A 82 3.17 13.15 12.94
CA GLU A 82 3.04 14.26 11.99
C GLU A 82 2.34 15.52 12.56
N THR A 83 2.15 15.63 13.88
CA THR A 83 1.44 16.74 14.53
C THR A 83 1.97 18.11 14.11
N LYS A 84 3.30 18.26 14.04
CA LYS A 84 3.95 19.50 13.61
C LYS A 84 3.57 19.88 12.17
N ALA A 85 3.63 18.93 11.23
CA ALA A 85 3.28 19.18 9.84
C ALA A 85 1.80 19.53 9.67
N ARG A 86 0.91 18.90 10.45
CA ARG A 86 -0.52 19.24 10.49
C ARG A 86 -0.73 20.68 10.96
N ALA A 87 -0.10 21.05 12.07
CA ALA A 87 -0.28 22.36 12.69
C ALA A 87 0.31 23.51 11.86
N GLU A 88 1.53 23.37 11.36
CA GLU A 88 2.27 24.47 10.73
C GLU A 88 2.08 24.55 9.22
N LEU A 89 1.94 23.40 8.54
CA LEU A 89 1.82 23.36 7.07
C LEU A 89 0.38 23.17 6.60
N GLY A 90 -0.54 22.83 7.52
CA GLY A 90 -1.89 22.38 7.19
C GLY A 90 -1.90 21.05 6.46
N TYR A 91 -0.87 20.20 6.65
CA TYR A 91 -0.78 18.90 6.00
C TYR A 91 -1.82 17.92 6.57
N ALA A 92 -2.45 17.15 5.71
CA ALA A 92 -3.17 15.92 6.08
C ALA A 92 -3.05 14.90 4.93
N PRO A 93 -3.04 13.59 5.21
CA PRO A 93 -3.11 12.58 4.17
C PRO A 93 -4.47 12.68 3.44
N ALA A 94 -4.42 12.65 2.11
CA ALA A 94 -5.63 12.73 1.27
C ALA A 94 -6.35 11.38 1.11
N HIS A 95 -5.65 10.27 1.36
CA HIS A 95 -6.18 8.92 1.21
C HIS A 95 -6.02 8.14 2.52
N GLY A 96 -7.03 7.33 2.84
CA GLY A 96 -6.91 6.26 3.83
C GLY A 96 -6.14 5.06 3.26
N PHE A 97 -5.74 4.14 4.14
CA PHE A 97 -4.94 2.99 3.74
C PHE A 97 -5.69 2.07 2.76
N GLU A 98 -6.94 1.72 3.06
CA GLU A 98 -7.73 0.78 2.26
C GLU A 98 -8.03 1.31 0.86
N ASP A 99 -8.41 2.59 0.76
CA ASP A 99 -8.65 3.26 -0.52
C ASP A 99 -7.36 3.39 -1.34
N GLY A 100 -6.26 3.82 -0.70
CA GLY A 100 -4.96 3.92 -1.34
C GLY A 100 -4.44 2.56 -1.84
N LEU A 101 -4.65 1.49 -1.06
CA LEU A 101 -4.25 0.14 -1.45
C LEU A 101 -5.08 -0.37 -2.64
N ARG A 102 -6.39 -0.14 -2.65
CA ARG A 102 -7.27 -0.46 -3.79
C ARG A 102 -6.79 0.23 -5.06
N GLN A 103 -6.50 1.53 -4.99
CA GLN A 103 -6.00 2.29 -6.13
C GLN A 103 -4.63 1.78 -6.58
N THR A 104 -3.76 1.44 -5.65
CA THR A 104 -2.44 0.85 -5.93
C THR A 104 -2.59 -0.47 -6.69
N LEU A 105 -3.43 -1.40 -6.21
CA LEU A 105 -3.67 -2.68 -6.88
C LEU A 105 -4.15 -2.47 -8.32
N ARG A 106 -5.13 -1.59 -8.53
CA ARG A 106 -5.63 -1.26 -9.87
C ARG A 106 -4.52 -0.70 -10.76
N TRP A 107 -3.68 0.18 -10.23
CA TRP A 107 -2.54 0.71 -10.96
C TRP A 107 -1.60 -0.40 -11.44
N TYR A 108 -1.26 -1.38 -10.59
CA TYR A 108 -0.43 -2.52 -11.01
C TYR A 108 -1.10 -3.38 -12.10
N LEU A 109 -2.41 -3.63 -12.01
CA LEU A 109 -3.15 -4.37 -13.03
C LEU A 109 -3.17 -3.62 -14.39
N ASP A 110 -3.24 -2.30 -14.36
CA ASP A 110 -3.32 -1.47 -15.56
C ASP A 110 -1.94 -1.19 -16.20
N HIS A 111 -0.84 -1.33 -15.44
CA HIS A 111 0.51 -0.92 -15.85
C HIS A 111 1.51 -2.08 -15.93
N GLU A 112 1.09 -3.22 -16.46
CA GLU A 112 1.98 -4.40 -16.57
C GLU A 112 3.26 -4.16 -17.36
N ALA A 113 3.21 -3.36 -18.43
CA ALA A 113 4.39 -3.05 -19.21
C ALA A 113 5.49 -2.33 -18.40
N TRP A 114 5.11 -1.68 -17.29
CA TRP A 114 6.04 -1.00 -16.40
C TRP A 114 6.76 -1.97 -15.46
N TRP A 115 6.05 -2.91 -14.83
CA TRP A 115 6.67 -3.82 -13.84
C TRP A 115 7.12 -5.16 -14.43
N ARG A 116 6.53 -5.67 -15.52
CA ARG A 116 6.93 -6.96 -16.10
C ARG A 116 8.42 -7.04 -16.44
N PRO A 117 9.09 -5.99 -16.94
CA PRO A 117 10.54 -6.01 -17.19
C PRO A 117 11.42 -6.02 -15.92
N LEU A 118 10.83 -5.84 -14.73
CA LEU A 118 11.54 -5.81 -13.44
C LEU A 118 11.55 -7.17 -12.72
N LEU A 119 10.86 -8.17 -13.28
CA LEU A 119 10.82 -9.55 -12.79
C LEU A 119 11.94 -10.39 -13.43
#